data_AF-A0A497PI37-F1
#
_entry.id   AF-A0A497PI37-F1
#
_cell.length_a   1.000
_cell.length_b   1.000
_cell.length_c   1.000
_cell.angle_alpha   90.00
_cell.angle_beta   90.00
_cell.angle_gamma   90.00
#
_symmetry.space_group_name_H-M   'P 1'
#
loop_
_entity.id
_entity.type
_entity.pdbx_description
1 polymer ?
#
loop_
_entity_poly.entity_id
_entity_poly.type
_entity_poly.pdbx_seq_one_letter_code
_entity_poly.pdbx_strand_id
1 'polypeptide(L)'
;MKSLLLFITSILLVIYNSKFCHSKEVWVEAEGEAAIAGITAEQARLLALQRARAAAIEKAAGVRVSSITLVTDARLSGEFIKAFSRGYITKEKCTWDKSIYQESPDKPAVFAYKVKLRAKVTIVEKDTKPGFLLEAKLNKSVFKSGEKVKIFLKPTENAYVAIFNWRADDKIALLFPNQYCTNNFIPEGVWFTFPPRDSGLVLRVKTLPGHKQDTEAIYVVAFNKDIGSSICFWDLFPSSIPLEVASFFSKYIQLPVEKAIEKILVYQVKQK
;
A
#
# COMPACT_ATOMS: atom_id res chain seq x y z
N MET A 1 -52.72 30.58 42.57
CA MET A 1 -51.80 31.73 42.70
C MET A 1 -50.39 31.22 42.40
N LYS A 2 -49.82 31.59 41.24
CA LYS A 2 -48.55 32.34 41.09
C LYS A 2 -47.41 31.72 41.93
N SER A 3 -46.32 31.18 41.42
CA SER A 3 -45.36 31.55 40.36
C SER A 3 -44.35 30.38 40.33
N LEU A 4 -43.76 29.92 39.22
CA LEU A 4 -42.42 30.35 38.75
C LEU A 4 -42.02 29.36 37.63
N LEU A 5 -42.28 29.65 36.36
CA LEU A 5 -41.35 30.24 35.39
C LEU A 5 -40.01 29.48 35.17
N LEU A 6 -39.97 28.75 34.05
CA LEU A 6 -38.83 28.52 33.13
C LEU A 6 -37.45 28.19 33.71
N PHE A 7 -37.01 26.94 33.55
CA PHE A 7 -35.60 26.63 33.28
C PHE A 7 -35.48 25.58 32.15
N ILE A 8 -35.45 26.12 30.94
CA ILE A 8 -34.52 25.80 29.85
C ILE A 8 -34.20 24.31 29.66
N THR A 9 -34.85 23.77 28.64
CA THR A 9 -34.36 22.73 27.73
C THR A 9 -32.83 22.81 27.53
N SER A 10 -32.09 21.95 28.21
CA SER A 10 -30.70 21.64 27.86
C SER A 10 -30.61 20.15 27.50
N ILE A 11 -31.19 19.83 26.35
CA ILE A 11 -30.78 18.68 25.55
C ILE A 11 -29.33 19.00 25.14
N LEU A 12 -28.38 18.55 25.94
CA LEU A 12 -26.98 18.47 25.55
C LEU A 12 -26.89 17.28 24.57
N LEU A 13 -27.33 17.53 23.34
CA LEU A 13 -27.00 16.68 22.20
C LEU A 13 -25.49 16.87 22.02
N VAL A 14 -24.70 16.06 22.73
CA VAL A 14 -23.30 15.81 22.40
C VAL A 14 -23.34 15.06 21.08
N ILE A 15 -23.57 15.80 20.00
CA ILE A 15 -23.16 15.38 18.67
C ILE A 15 -21.65 15.37 18.77
N TYR A 16 -21.10 14.20 19.10
CA TYR A 16 -19.75 13.85 18.72
C TYR A 16 -19.67 14.17 17.23
N ASN A 17 -19.03 15.28 16.90
CA ASN A 17 -18.64 15.59 15.54
C ASN A 17 -17.59 14.55 15.17
N SER A 18 -18.04 13.37 14.76
CA SER A 18 -17.29 12.57 13.81
C SER A 18 -17.12 13.47 12.60
N LYS A 19 -15.95 14.12 12.49
CA LYS A 19 -15.54 14.77 11.26
C LYS A 19 -15.72 13.71 10.18
N PHE A 20 -16.74 13.89 9.33
CA PHE A 20 -16.96 13.01 8.20
C PHE A 20 -15.70 13.08 7.35
N CYS A 21 -14.90 12.02 7.39
CA CYS A 21 -13.86 11.79 6.40
C CYS A 21 -14.59 11.77 5.04
N HIS A 22 -14.31 12.75 4.19
CA HIS A 22 -14.92 12.81 2.86
C HIS A 22 -14.21 11.79 1.97
N SER A 23 -14.58 10.52 2.13
CA SER A 23 -14.13 9.46 1.25
C SER A 23 -15.11 9.32 0.09
N LYS A 24 -14.65 9.48 -1.14
CA LYS A 24 -15.44 9.22 -2.33
C LYS A 24 -15.19 7.79 -2.78
N GLU A 25 -16.24 6.99 -2.84
CA GLU A 25 -16.17 5.64 -3.39
C GLU A 25 -16.68 5.62 -4.83
N VAL A 26 -15.89 5.04 -5.74
CA VAL A 26 -16.22 4.97 -7.17
C VAL A 26 -16.01 3.56 -7.67
N TRP A 27 -17.02 3.01 -8.35
CA TRP A 27 -16.87 1.80 -9.14
C TRP A 27 -16.32 2.16 -10.52
N VAL A 28 -15.23 1.51 -10.89
CA VAL A 28 -14.55 1.73 -12.17
C VAL A 28 -14.26 0.39 -12.84
N GLU A 29 -14.32 0.44 -14.16
CA GLU A 29 -13.82 -0.63 -15.02
C GLU A 29 -12.57 -0.14 -15.74
N ALA A 30 -11.56 -0.99 -15.73
CA ALA A 30 -10.26 -0.75 -16.34
C ALA A 30 -9.70 -2.06 -16.92
N GLU A 31 -8.78 -1.92 -17.87
CA GLU A 31 -8.11 -3.05 -18.48
C GLU A 31 -6.60 -2.97 -18.26
N GLY A 32 -5.95 -4.12 -18.27
CA GLY A 32 -4.50 -4.22 -18.26
C GLY A 32 -4.06 -5.40 -19.12
N GLU A 33 -2.87 -5.29 -19.69
CA GLU A 33 -2.31 -6.32 -20.54
C GLU A 33 -0.81 -6.43 -20.32
N ALA A 34 -0.24 -7.63 -20.40
CA ALA A 34 1.20 -7.86 -20.36
C ALA A 34 1.61 -9.13 -21.10
N ALA A 35 2.68 -9.02 -21.89
CA ALA A 35 3.25 -10.12 -22.67
C ALA A 35 4.23 -10.96 -21.83
N ILE A 36 4.30 -12.26 -22.12
CA ILE A 36 5.30 -13.19 -21.57
C ILE A 36 6.59 -13.03 -22.36
N ALA A 37 7.32 -11.93 -22.10
CA ALA A 37 8.56 -11.58 -22.79
C ALA A 37 9.69 -11.37 -21.78
N GLY A 38 10.55 -12.37 -21.60
CA GLY A 38 11.66 -12.33 -20.64
C GLY A 38 11.26 -12.45 -19.16
N ILE A 39 9.98 -12.70 -18.88
CA ILE A 39 9.41 -12.88 -17.53
C ILE A 39 8.57 -14.17 -17.47
N THR A 40 8.26 -14.67 -16.28
CA THR A 40 7.40 -15.85 -16.10
C THR A 40 5.93 -15.53 -16.46
N ALA A 41 5.14 -16.56 -16.75
CA ALA A 41 3.70 -16.39 -17.00
C ALA A 41 2.97 -15.75 -15.80
N GLU A 42 3.37 -16.12 -14.57
CA GLU A 42 2.86 -15.52 -13.34
C GLU A 42 3.21 -14.03 -13.23
N GLN A 43 4.46 -13.66 -13.52
CA GLN A 43 4.90 -12.26 -13.54
C GLN A 43 4.13 -11.45 -14.59
N ALA A 44 3.92 -11.99 -15.78
CA ALA A 44 3.13 -11.33 -16.82
C ALA A 44 1.67 -11.13 -16.37
N ARG A 45 1.04 -12.17 -15.82
CA ARG A 45 -0.32 -12.07 -15.26
C ARG A 45 -0.41 -11.00 -14.18
N LEU A 46 0.54 -10.99 -13.23
CA LEU A 46 0.56 -9.98 -12.17
C LEU A 46 0.75 -8.57 -12.73
N LEU A 47 1.67 -8.39 -13.69
CA LEU A 47 1.90 -7.10 -14.33
C LEU A 47 0.64 -6.57 -15.03
N ALA A 48 -0.10 -7.43 -15.73
CA ALA A 48 -1.38 -7.07 -16.32
C ALA A 48 -2.39 -6.59 -15.25
N LEU A 49 -2.47 -7.29 -14.11
CA LEU A 49 -3.33 -6.89 -12.99
C LEU A 49 -2.94 -5.53 -12.41
N GLN A 50 -1.65 -5.31 -12.15
CA GLN A 50 -1.19 -4.02 -11.61
C GLN A 50 -1.50 -2.87 -12.56
N ARG A 51 -1.33 -3.07 -13.89
CA ARG A 51 -1.71 -2.09 -14.92
C ARG A 51 -3.20 -1.74 -14.86
N ALA A 52 -4.06 -2.75 -14.75
CA ALA A 52 -5.50 -2.53 -14.63
C ALA A 52 -5.86 -1.79 -13.33
N ARG A 53 -5.21 -2.10 -12.22
CA ARG A 53 -5.41 -1.42 -10.93
C ARG A 53 -4.98 0.05 -10.98
N ALA A 54 -3.81 0.34 -11.57
CA ALA A 54 -3.35 1.72 -11.77
C ALA A 54 -4.36 2.51 -12.61
N ALA A 55 -4.79 1.95 -13.75
CA ALA A 55 -5.78 2.57 -14.61
C ALA A 55 -7.14 2.79 -13.91
N ALA A 56 -7.56 1.84 -13.05
CA ALA A 56 -8.76 2.00 -12.23
C ALA A 56 -8.63 3.18 -11.24
N ILE A 57 -7.52 3.28 -10.51
CA ILE A 57 -7.31 4.35 -9.54
C ILE A 57 -7.24 5.72 -10.25
N GLU A 58 -6.55 5.79 -11.38
CA GLU A 58 -6.46 6.98 -12.23
C GLU A 58 -7.84 7.46 -12.71
N LYS A 59 -8.63 6.53 -13.25
CA LYS A 59 -10.01 6.81 -13.69
C LYS A 59 -10.90 7.28 -12.55
N ALA A 60 -10.77 6.69 -11.36
CA ALA A 60 -11.53 7.09 -10.19
C ALA A 60 -11.11 8.48 -9.69
N ALA A 61 -9.80 8.75 -9.63
CA ALA A 61 -9.22 10.01 -9.17
C ALA A 61 -9.33 11.15 -10.19
N GLY A 62 -9.76 10.87 -11.42
CA GLY A 62 -9.91 11.88 -12.48
C GLY A 62 -8.58 12.40 -13.03
N VAL A 63 -7.51 11.62 -12.91
CA VAL A 63 -6.17 11.99 -13.40
C VAL A 63 -5.68 10.93 -14.39
N ARG A 64 -4.90 11.32 -15.40
CA ARG A 64 -4.18 10.39 -16.28
C ARG A 64 -2.73 10.32 -15.83
N VAL A 65 -2.20 9.13 -15.56
CA VAL A 65 -0.74 8.93 -15.57
C VAL A 65 -0.36 8.56 -16.99
N SER A 66 0.68 9.21 -17.50
CA SER A 66 1.17 9.02 -18.86
C SER A 66 1.38 7.54 -19.17
N SER A 67 0.65 7.02 -20.16
CA SER A 67 0.80 5.67 -20.68
C SER A 67 2.18 5.50 -21.32
N ILE A 68 3.16 4.99 -20.56
CA ILE A 68 4.41 4.50 -21.15
C ILE A 68 4.26 3.00 -21.39
N THR A 69 3.79 2.70 -22.59
CA THR A 69 3.87 1.39 -23.21
C THR A 69 5.36 1.09 -23.48
N LEU A 70 5.89 -0.01 -22.94
CA LEU A 70 7.28 -0.50 -23.02
C LEU A 70 8.30 0.19 -22.11
N VAL A 71 8.39 -0.28 -20.85
CA VAL A 71 9.66 -0.26 -20.11
C VAL A 71 9.83 -1.56 -19.31
N THR A 72 10.93 -2.25 -19.56
CA THR A 72 11.49 -3.31 -18.73
C THR A 72 12.13 -2.69 -17.48
N ASP A 73 11.72 -3.19 -16.31
CA ASP A 73 12.31 -2.97 -14.98
C ASP A 73 12.27 -1.57 -14.32
N ALA A 74 12.12 -1.62 -12.99
CA ALA A 74 12.16 -0.56 -11.97
C ALA A 74 11.21 0.65 -12.08
N ARG A 75 10.89 1.14 -13.29
CA ARG A 75 9.99 2.28 -13.52
C ARG A 75 8.53 2.00 -13.17
N LEU A 76 8.08 0.76 -13.42
CA LEU A 76 6.70 0.33 -13.15
C LEU A 76 6.30 0.53 -11.68
N SER A 77 7.21 0.35 -10.72
CA SER A 77 6.89 0.47 -9.30
C SER A 77 6.69 1.91 -8.84
N GLY A 78 7.45 2.88 -9.37
CA GLY A 78 7.24 4.30 -9.08
C GLY A 78 5.89 4.81 -9.60
N GLU A 79 5.43 4.28 -10.74
CA GLU A 79 4.14 4.61 -11.33
C GLU A 79 2.98 3.98 -10.54
N PHE A 80 3.10 2.73 -10.10
CA PHE A 80 2.14 2.12 -9.18
C PHE A 80 2.07 2.86 -7.85
N ILE A 81 3.21 3.26 -7.26
CA ILE A 81 3.23 4.06 -6.03
C ILE A 81 2.44 5.37 -6.20
N LYS A 82 2.62 6.07 -7.33
CA LYS A 82 1.91 7.32 -7.63
C LYS A 82 0.41 7.09 -7.84
N ALA A 83 0.01 5.92 -8.31
CA ALA A 83 -1.41 5.56 -8.40
C ALA A 83 -1.98 5.26 -7.01
N PHE A 84 -1.32 4.40 -6.22
CA PHE A 84 -1.79 4.01 -4.88
C PHE A 84 -1.84 5.18 -3.89
N SER A 85 -1.05 6.24 -4.06
CA SER A 85 -1.16 7.45 -3.24
C SER A 85 -2.45 8.25 -3.49
N ARG A 86 -3.26 7.90 -4.50
CA ARG A 86 -4.46 8.65 -4.91
C ARG A 86 -5.76 7.93 -4.63
N GLY A 87 -5.70 6.65 -4.27
CA GLY A 87 -6.90 5.87 -3.97
C GLY A 87 -6.58 4.43 -3.60
N TYR A 88 -7.48 3.85 -2.81
CA TYR A 88 -7.37 2.50 -2.31
C TYR A 88 -8.38 1.60 -3.02
N ILE A 89 -7.91 0.51 -3.61
CA ILE A 89 -8.81 -0.52 -4.15
C ILE A 89 -9.32 -1.35 -2.98
N THR A 90 -10.61 -1.26 -2.67
CA THR A 90 -11.21 -1.98 -1.53
C THR A 90 -11.94 -3.23 -1.98
N LYS A 91 -12.41 -3.28 -3.23
CA LYS A 91 -12.99 -4.48 -3.82
C LYS A 91 -12.53 -4.60 -5.26
N GLU A 92 -12.32 -5.82 -5.73
CA GLU A 92 -12.03 -6.07 -7.13
C GLU A 92 -12.57 -7.41 -7.60
N LYS A 93 -12.91 -7.46 -8.89
CA LYS A 93 -13.25 -8.67 -9.62
C LYS A 93 -12.56 -8.64 -10.97
N CYS A 94 -11.87 -9.73 -11.30
CA CYS A 94 -11.12 -9.86 -12.54
C CYS A 94 -11.79 -10.86 -13.48
N THR A 95 -11.82 -10.52 -14.76
CA THR A 95 -12.09 -11.44 -15.86
C THR A 95 -10.84 -11.51 -16.73
N TRP A 96 -10.31 -12.71 -16.93
CA TRP A 96 -9.06 -12.94 -17.64
C TRP A 96 -9.31 -13.44 -19.05
N ASP A 97 -8.50 -12.93 -19.97
CA ASP A 97 -8.42 -13.39 -21.35
C ASP A 97 -6.96 -13.63 -21.72
N LYS A 98 -6.71 -14.56 -22.63
CA LYS A 98 -5.37 -14.84 -23.17
C LYS A 98 -5.32 -14.24 -24.57
N SER A 99 -4.51 -13.20 -24.75
CA SER A 99 -4.25 -12.64 -26.06
C SER A 99 -2.98 -13.23 -26.65
N ILE A 100 -2.94 -13.32 -27.98
CA ILE A 100 -1.71 -13.61 -28.73
C ILE A 100 -1.35 -12.30 -29.43
N TYR A 101 -0.15 -11.79 -29.16
CA TYR A 101 0.39 -10.62 -29.83
C TYR A 101 1.43 -11.06 -30.86
N GLN A 102 1.28 -10.65 -32.11
CA GLN A 102 2.25 -10.90 -33.17
C GLN A 102 2.57 -9.57 -33.85
N GLU A 103 3.81 -9.12 -33.72
CA GLU A 103 4.26 -7.82 -34.25
C GLU A 103 4.27 -7.79 -35.79
N SER A 104 4.68 -8.91 -36.41
CA SER A 104 4.61 -9.14 -37.85
C SER A 104 4.53 -10.66 -38.13
N PRO A 105 4.04 -11.09 -39.31
CA PRO A 105 3.97 -12.50 -39.68
C PRO A 105 5.31 -13.24 -39.56
N ASP A 106 6.42 -12.52 -39.76
CA ASP A 106 7.79 -13.05 -39.73
C ASP A 106 8.38 -13.17 -38.32
N LYS A 107 7.71 -12.61 -37.30
CA LYS A 107 8.12 -12.69 -35.90
C LYS A 107 7.25 -13.70 -35.14
N PRO A 108 7.83 -14.45 -34.19
CA PRO A 108 7.06 -15.39 -33.37
C PRO A 108 6.01 -14.64 -32.55
N ALA A 109 4.80 -15.18 -32.54
CA ALA A 109 3.73 -14.73 -31.66
C ALA A 109 4.14 -14.86 -30.18
N VAL A 110 3.86 -13.81 -29.40
CA VAL A 110 4.08 -13.75 -27.96
C VAL A 110 2.74 -13.85 -27.25
N PHE A 111 2.64 -14.78 -26.32
CA PHE A 111 1.47 -14.89 -25.45
C PHE A 111 1.40 -13.70 -24.50
N ALA A 112 0.20 -13.16 -24.32
CA ALA A 112 -0.08 -12.08 -23.39
C ALA A 112 -1.29 -12.41 -22.52
N TYR A 113 -1.28 -11.88 -21.30
CA TYR A 113 -2.44 -11.89 -20.42
C TYR A 113 -3.13 -10.56 -20.53
N LYS A 114 -4.44 -10.59 -20.77
CA LYS A 114 -5.32 -9.44 -20.70
C LYS A 114 -6.29 -9.63 -19.54
N VAL A 115 -6.51 -8.57 -18.77
CA VAL A 115 -7.46 -8.56 -17.66
C VAL A 115 -8.42 -7.41 -17.80
N LYS A 116 -9.70 -7.71 -17.59
CA LYS A 116 -10.75 -6.72 -17.33
C LYS A 116 -11.01 -6.69 -15.83
N LEU A 117 -10.77 -5.54 -15.22
CA LEU A 117 -10.91 -5.32 -13.79
C LEU A 117 -12.13 -4.44 -13.53
N ARG A 118 -13.04 -4.92 -12.68
CA ARG A 118 -14.06 -4.09 -12.04
C ARG A 118 -13.66 -3.87 -10.59
N ALA A 119 -13.32 -2.63 -10.24
CA ALA A 119 -12.80 -2.29 -8.92
C ALA A 119 -13.66 -1.22 -8.24
N LYS A 120 -13.78 -1.33 -6.92
CA LYS A 120 -14.25 -0.25 -6.04
C LYS A 120 -13.03 0.49 -5.52
N VAL A 121 -12.89 1.75 -5.91
CA VAL A 121 -11.80 2.62 -5.48
C VAL A 121 -12.33 3.62 -4.47
N THR A 122 -11.70 3.68 -3.31
CA THR A 122 -11.98 4.66 -2.26
C THR A 122 -10.91 5.73 -2.31
N ILE A 123 -11.31 6.97 -2.60
CA ILE A 123 -10.44 8.15 -2.61
C ILE A 123 -10.67 8.88 -1.31
N VAL A 124 -9.60 9.06 -0.54
CA VAL A 124 -9.64 9.79 0.72
C VAL A 124 -8.94 11.12 0.53
N GLU A 125 -9.62 12.21 0.90
CA GLU A 125 -9.01 13.52 0.98
C GLU A 125 -8.06 13.56 2.19
N LYS A 126 -6.76 13.61 1.93
CA LYS A 126 -5.72 13.74 2.96
C LYS A 126 -5.69 15.17 3.48
N ASP A 127 -5.28 15.34 4.73
CA ASP A 127 -5.00 16.67 5.27
C ASP A 127 -3.95 17.38 4.40
N THR A 128 -4.28 18.61 3.95
CA THR A 128 -3.42 19.41 3.09
C THR A 128 -2.12 19.87 3.78
N LYS A 129 -2.11 19.88 5.11
CA LYS A 129 -0.94 20.15 5.95
C LYS A 129 -0.89 19.12 7.07
N PRO A 130 -0.26 17.96 6.85
CA PRO A 130 -0.04 17.03 7.95
C PRO A 130 0.81 17.72 9.00
N GLY A 131 0.41 17.63 10.27
CA GLY A 131 1.13 18.24 11.39
C GLY A 131 2.56 17.74 11.55
N PHE A 132 2.88 16.57 10.98
CA PHE A 132 4.20 15.96 11.05
C PHE A 132 4.59 15.26 9.74
N LEU A 133 5.90 15.00 9.59
CA LEU A 133 6.51 14.29 8.47
C LEU A 133 7.22 13.03 8.95
N LEU A 134 7.47 12.11 8.01
CA LEU A 134 8.24 10.88 8.23
C LEU A 134 9.35 10.77 7.19
N GLU A 135 10.60 10.75 7.62
CA GLU A 135 11.71 10.26 6.79
C GLU A 135 11.73 8.72 6.87
N ALA A 136 11.80 8.06 5.72
CA ALA A 136 11.87 6.61 5.63
C ALA A 136 12.85 6.21 4.51
N LYS A 137 13.74 5.26 4.80
CA LYS A 137 14.70 4.75 3.80
C LYS A 137 15.11 3.31 4.07
N LEU A 138 15.55 2.63 3.02
CA LEU A 138 16.18 1.31 3.08
C LEU A 138 17.70 1.47 3.05
N ASN A 139 18.43 0.46 3.56
CA ASN A 139 19.89 0.41 3.40
C ASN A 139 20.34 0.23 1.94
N LYS A 140 19.50 -0.36 1.08
CA LYS A 140 19.73 -0.53 -0.36
C LYS A 140 18.39 -0.52 -1.11
N SER A 141 18.43 -0.23 -2.40
CA SER A 141 17.28 -0.39 -3.32
C SER A 141 17.36 -1.67 -4.16
N VAL A 142 18.52 -2.33 -4.22
CA VAL A 142 18.73 -3.60 -4.92
C VAL A 142 19.48 -4.54 -3.98
N PHE A 143 18.92 -5.72 -3.79
CA PHE A 143 19.43 -6.77 -2.92
C PHE A 143 19.71 -8.05 -3.69
N LYS A 144 20.67 -8.83 -3.21
CA LYS A 144 20.82 -10.24 -3.58
C LYS A 144 20.04 -11.13 -2.64
N SER A 145 19.54 -12.24 -3.15
CA SER A 145 18.83 -13.25 -2.35
C SER A 145 19.67 -13.67 -1.12
N GLY A 146 19.06 -13.59 0.06
CA GLY A 146 19.66 -13.83 1.37
C GLY A 146 20.26 -12.61 2.07
N GLU A 147 20.37 -11.45 1.41
CA GLU A 147 20.85 -10.22 2.03
C GLU A 147 19.91 -9.69 3.12
N LYS A 148 20.50 -8.97 4.07
CA LYS A 148 19.78 -8.36 5.19
C LYS A 148 19.23 -7.00 4.79
N VAL A 149 17.95 -6.79 5.05
CA VAL A 149 17.28 -5.49 4.88
C VAL A 149 17.25 -4.75 6.21
N LYS A 150 17.49 -3.45 6.16
CA LYS A 150 17.25 -2.53 7.27
C LYS A 150 16.38 -1.38 6.79
N ILE A 151 15.38 -1.05 7.60
CA ILE A 151 14.44 0.03 7.36
C ILE A 151 14.73 1.09 8.42
N PHE A 152 14.98 2.33 7.98
CA PHE A 152 15.26 3.45 8.86
C PHE A 152 14.09 4.42 8.82
N LEU A 153 13.58 4.79 9.98
CA LEU A 153 12.46 5.70 10.15
C LEU A 153 12.84 6.84 11.09
N LYS A 154 12.46 8.07 10.74
CA LYS A 154 12.60 9.24 11.61
C LYS A 154 11.40 10.16 11.44
N PRO A 155 10.45 10.18 12.39
CA PRO A 155 9.36 11.12 12.37
C PRO A 155 9.81 12.49 12.90
N THR A 156 9.15 13.56 12.45
CA THR A 156 9.38 14.93 12.96
C THR A 156 8.56 15.25 14.22
N GLU A 157 7.75 14.31 14.69
CA GLU A 157 7.02 14.37 15.96
C GLU A 157 6.98 12.96 16.56
N ASN A 158 6.54 12.85 17.81
CA ASN A 158 6.24 11.56 18.43
C ASN A 158 5.18 10.81 17.60
N ALA A 159 5.50 9.59 17.15
CA ALA A 159 4.65 8.85 16.21
C ALA A 159 4.56 7.36 16.53
N TYR A 160 3.43 6.76 16.17
CA TYR A 160 3.26 5.30 16.11
C TYR A 160 3.31 4.85 14.66
N VAL A 161 4.07 3.79 14.37
CA VAL A 161 4.29 3.33 13.00
C VAL A 161 3.85 1.89 12.78
N ALA A 162 3.53 1.55 11.54
CA ALA A 162 3.42 0.18 11.08
C ALA A 162 4.25 0.01 9.80
N ILE A 163 4.90 -1.14 9.67
CA ILE A 163 5.69 -1.52 8.51
C ILE A 163 5.06 -2.76 7.91
N PHE A 164 4.68 -2.68 6.65
CA PHE A 164 4.16 -3.77 5.86
C PHE A 164 5.15 -4.12 4.74
N ASN A 165 5.19 -5.40 4.37
CA ASN A 165 5.85 -5.85 3.16
C ASN A 165 4.82 -6.19 2.10
N TRP A 166 4.85 -5.44 1.01
CA TRP A 166 4.16 -5.77 -0.23
C TRP A 166 5.09 -6.62 -1.08
N ARG A 167 4.75 -7.90 -1.15
CA ARG A 167 5.56 -8.95 -1.75
C ARG A 167 5.32 -9.06 -3.24
N ALA A 168 6.24 -9.73 -3.92
CA ALA A 168 6.17 -9.95 -5.36
C ALA A 168 5.03 -10.89 -5.79
N ASP A 169 4.41 -11.61 -4.85
CA ASP A 169 3.21 -12.44 -5.06
C ASP A 169 1.91 -11.66 -4.82
N ASP A 170 1.97 -10.33 -4.81
CA ASP A 170 0.84 -9.40 -4.64
C ASP A 170 0.14 -9.43 -3.28
N LYS A 171 0.83 -9.95 -2.27
CA LYS A 171 0.32 -10.00 -0.90
C LYS A 171 1.00 -8.96 -0.01
N ILE A 172 0.25 -8.44 0.95
CA ILE A 172 0.71 -7.45 1.91
C ILE A 172 0.69 -8.08 3.32
N ALA A 173 1.83 -8.09 3.99
CA ALA A 173 1.98 -8.66 5.33
C ALA A 173 2.51 -7.64 6.34
N LEU A 174 1.98 -7.63 7.56
CA LEU A 174 2.49 -6.80 8.66
C LEU A 174 3.84 -7.35 9.14
N LEU A 175 4.91 -6.55 9.03
CA LEU A 175 6.23 -6.85 9.59
C LEU A 175 6.41 -6.25 10.99
N PHE A 176 5.85 -5.07 11.27
CA PHE A 176 6.01 -4.36 12.53
C PHE A 176 4.79 -3.47 12.81
N PRO A 177 4.23 -3.45 14.02
CA PRO A 177 4.59 -4.28 15.18
C PRO A 177 4.30 -5.77 14.94
N ASN A 178 5.00 -6.64 15.67
CA ASN A 178 4.79 -8.08 15.66
C ASN A 178 5.04 -8.68 17.05
N GLN A 179 4.80 -9.99 17.22
CA GLN A 179 4.94 -10.69 18.50
C GLN A 179 6.34 -10.62 19.15
N TYR A 180 7.39 -10.35 18.37
CA TYR A 180 8.76 -10.20 18.85
C TYR A 180 9.17 -8.73 19.06
N CYS A 181 8.42 -7.79 18.49
CA CYS A 181 8.70 -6.36 18.55
C CYS A 181 7.38 -5.59 18.50
N THR A 182 6.81 -5.35 19.68
CA THR A 182 5.45 -4.79 19.84
C THR A 182 5.44 -3.27 19.99
N ASN A 183 6.48 -2.68 20.58
CA ASN A 183 6.57 -1.24 20.78
C ASN A 183 6.88 -0.52 19.46
N ASN A 184 5.85 0.05 18.86
CA ASN A 184 5.92 0.80 17.60
C ASN A 184 5.92 2.32 17.77
N PHE A 185 6.16 2.81 18.98
CA PHE A 185 6.36 4.22 19.25
C PHE A 185 7.78 4.66 18.88
N ILE A 186 7.90 5.76 18.13
CA ILE A 186 9.16 6.40 17.80
C ILE A 186 9.12 7.84 18.31
N PRO A 187 10.05 8.25 19.21
CA PRO A 187 10.14 9.63 19.66
C PRO A 187 10.49 10.59 18.51
N GLU A 188 10.06 11.84 18.66
CA GLU A 188 10.39 12.94 17.75
C GLU A 188 11.89 13.00 17.44
N GLY A 189 12.23 13.12 16.16
CA GLY A 189 13.59 13.39 15.69
C GLY A 189 14.58 12.23 15.86
N VAL A 190 14.15 11.11 16.46
CA VAL A 190 14.99 9.94 16.73
C VAL A 190 14.92 8.96 15.57
N TRP A 191 16.09 8.44 15.17
CA TRP A 191 16.18 7.35 14.20
C TRP A 191 15.80 6.02 14.84
N PHE A 192 14.77 5.40 14.31
CA PHE A 192 14.45 4.00 14.55
C PHE A 192 14.96 3.13 13.40
N THR A 193 15.48 1.94 13.73
CA THR A 193 15.90 0.94 12.75
C THR A 193 15.12 -0.34 12.96
N PHE A 194 14.45 -0.82 11.91
CA PHE A 194 13.82 -2.14 11.89
C PHE A 194 14.60 -3.12 10.99
N PRO A 195 14.81 -4.37 11.43
CA PRO A 195 14.58 -4.85 12.80
C PRO A 195 15.52 -4.19 13.83
N PRO A 196 15.10 -4.01 15.10
CA PRO A 196 15.96 -3.46 16.15
C PRO A 196 17.15 -4.38 16.43
N ARG A 197 18.32 -3.79 16.73
CA ARG A 197 19.58 -4.54 16.93
C ARG A 197 19.45 -5.63 18.00
N ASP A 198 18.77 -5.32 19.10
CA ASP A 198 18.71 -6.19 20.28
C ASP A 198 17.47 -7.10 20.30
N SER A 199 16.68 -7.11 19.21
CA SER A 199 15.48 -7.94 19.09
C SER A 199 15.76 -9.40 18.72
N GLY A 200 16.99 -9.72 18.30
CA GLY A 200 17.34 -11.03 17.70
C GLY A 200 16.74 -11.26 16.30
N LEU A 201 15.93 -10.34 15.78
CA LEU A 201 15.30 -10.45 14.47
C LEU A 201 16.26 -10.09 13.34
N VAL A 202 16.16 -10.84 12.25
CA VAL A 202 16.87 -10.55 10.99
C VAL A 202 15.89 -10.64 9.83
N LEU A 203 15.71 -9.52 9.14
CA LEU A 203 14.93 -9.48 7.91
C LEU A 203 15.83 -9.83 6.72
N ARG A 204 15.51 -10.91 6.02
CA ARG A 204 16.20 -11.33 4.80
C ARG A 204 15.25 -11.38 3.62
N VAL A 205 15.72 -10.92 2.47
CA VAL A 205 14.97 -10.99 1.22
C VAL A 205 15.33 -12.24 0.44
N LYS A 206 14.38 -12.78 -0.31
CA LYS A 206 14.57 -13.92 -1.20
C LYS A 206 13.65 -13.72 -2.40
N THR A 207 14.12 -14.13 -3.57
CA THR A 207 13.23 -14.25 -4.72
C THR A 207 12.22 -15.38 -4.49
N LEU A 208 11.04 -15.26 -5.10
CA LEU A 208 10.05 -16.31 -5.18
C LEU A 208 10.66 -17.52 -5.93
N PRO A 209 10.19 -18.75 -5.66
CA PRO A 209 10.68 -19.95 -6.35
C PRO A 209 10.59 -19.80 -7.87
N GLY A 210 11.71 -20.02 -8.56
CA GLY A 210 11.79 -19.91 -10.03
C GLY A 210 11.99 -18.49 -10.58
N HIS A 211 11.97 -17.46 -9.73
CA HIS A 211 12.18 -16.08 -10.17
C HIS A 211 13.66 -15.69 -10.14
N LYS A 212 14.15 -15.14 -11.25
CA LYS A 212 15.50 -14.55 -11.36
C LYS A 212 15.59 -13.20 -10.64
N GLN A 213 14.49 -12.47 -10.64
CA GLN A 213 14.36 -11.18 -9.96
C GLN A 213 12.91 -10.96 -9.54
N ASP A 214 12.76 -10.22 -8.45
CA ASP A 214 11.49 -9.78 -7.90
C ASP A 214 11.54 -8.31 -7.55
N THR A 215 10.39 -7.64 -7.64
CA THR A 215 10.22 -6.29 -7.15
C THR A 215 9.19 -6.30 -6.04
N GLU A 216 9.57 -5.73 -4.91
CA GLU A 216 8.76 -5.68 -3.69
C GLU A 216 8.76 -4.24 -3.14
N ALA A 217 7.92 -3.98 -2.16
CA ALA A 217 7.92 -2.70 -1.46
C ALA A 217 7.75 -2.87 0.05
N ILE A 218 8.34 -1.94 0.77
CA ILE A 218 7.99 -1.67 2.17
C ILE A 218 6.96 -0.55 2.18
N TYR A 219 5.78 -0.81 2.72
CA TYR A 219 4.76 0.19 2.95
C TYR A 219 4.76 0.58 4.42
N VAL A 220 5.14 1.81 4.73
CA VAL A 220 5.19 2.36 6.08
C VAL A 220 4.03 3.30 6.26
N VAL A 221 3.31 3.13 7.37
CA VAL A 221 2.23 4.01 7.80
C VAL A 221 2.60 4.58 9.15
N ALA A 222 2.40 5.89 9.34
CA ALA A 222 2.63 6.55 10.61
C ALA A 222 1.45 7.44 10.99
N PHE A 223 1.15 7.47 12.27
CA PHE A 223 0.22 8.40 12.90
C PHE A 223 0.95 9.16 14.00
N ASN A 224 0.56 10.41 14.23
CA ASN A 224 1.05 11.16 15.38
C ASN A 224 0.63 10.48 16.69
N LYS A 225 1.23 10.89 17.81
CA LYS A 225 0.98 10.29 19.13
C LYS A 225 -0.50 10.25 19.50
N ASP A 226 -1.24 11.33 19.27
CA ASP A 226 -2.64 11.49 19.72
C ASP A 226 -3.59 10.47 19.08
N ILE A 227 -3.36 10.17 17.81
CA ILE A 227 -4.16 9.19 17.07
C ILE A 227 -3.56 7.79 17.23
N GLY A 228 -2.25 7.69 17.03
CA GLY A 228 -1.54 6.43 16.93
C GLY A 228 -1.58 5.58 18.19
N SER A 229 -1.65 6.19 19.38
CA SER A 229 -1.72 5.45 20.65
C SER A 229 -2.99 4.62 20.81
N SER A 230 -4.04 4.93 20.06
CA SER A 230 -5.31 4.19 20.06
C SER A 230 -5.38 3.08 19.01
N ILE A 231 -4.41 3.04 18.08
CA ILE A 231 -4.42 2.10 16.95
C ILE A 231 -3.72 0.80 17.34
N CYS A 232 -4.48 -0.28 17.44
CA CYS A 232 -3.93 -1.63 17.49
C CYS A 232 -3.80 -2.19 16.07
N PHE A 233 -2.62 -2.04 15.45
CA PHE A 233 -2.37 -2.59 14.11
C PHE A 233 -2.50 -4.12 14.06
N TRP A 234 -2.21 -4.80 15.17
CA TRP A 234 -2.19 -6.25 15.24
C TRP A 234 -3.59 -6.87 15.12
N ASP A 235 -4.61 -6.19 15.67
CA ASP A 235 -6.02 -6.62 15.59
C ASP A 235 -6.57 -6.53 14.15
N LEU A 236 -6.12 -5.52 13.40
CA LEU A 236 -6.55 -5.31 12.02
C LEU A 236 -5.76 -6.18 11.03
N PHE A 237 -4.47 -6.34 11.27
CA PHE A 237 -3.50 -7.00 10.39
C PHE A 237 -2.71 -8.07 11.13
N PRO A 238 -3.23 -9.30 11.24
CA PRO A 238 -2.52 -10.38 11.91
C PRO A 238 -1.20 -10.69 11.16
N SER A 239 -0.07 -10.63 11.86
CA SER A 239 1.27 -10.76 11.27
C SER A 239 1.55 -12.13 10.62
N SER A 240 0.73 -13.15 10.89
CA SER A 240 0.85 -14.49 10.33
C SER A 240 0.16 -14.68 8.98
N ILE A 241 -0.70 -13.74 8.56
CA ILE A 241 -1.55 -13.93 7.37
C ILE A 241 -1.33 -12.77 6.39
N PRO A 242 -0.57 -12.99 5.31
CA PRO A 242 -0.51 -12.04 4.20
C PRO A 242 -1.89 -11.87 3.58
N LEU A 243 -2.27 -10.62 3.29
CA LEU A 243 -3.56 -10.25 2.73
C LEU A 243 -3.42 -9.91 1.25
N GLU A 244 -4.44 -10.24 0.47
CA GLU A 244 -4.62 -9.72 -0.88
C GLU A 244 -4.80 -8.19 -0.84
N VAL A 245 -4.36 -7.48 -1.89
CA VAL A 245 -4.37 -6.01 -1.95
C VAL A 245 -5.73 -5.40 -1.58
N ALA A 246 -6.82 -5.90 -2.16
CA ALA A 246 -8.16 -5.35 -1.89
C ALA A 246 -8.63 -5.62 -0.44
N SER A 247 -8.29 -6.78 0.12
CA SER A 247 -8.60 -7.14 1.50
C SER A 247 -7.79 -6.31 2.50
N PHE A 248 -6.50 -6.09 2.21
CA PHE A 248 -5.63 -5.21 2.97
C PHE A 248 -6.21 -3.80 3.01
N PHE A 249 -6.49 -3.21 1.84
CA PHE A 249 -6.97 -1.83 1.78
C PHE A 249 -8.38 -1.65 2.34
N SER A 250 -9.27 -2.66 2.23
CA SER A 250 -10.57 -2.66 2.92
C SER A 250 -10.46 -2.56 4.44
N LYS A 251 -9.41 -3.16 5.04
CA LYS A 251 -9.10 -3.02 6.46
C LYS A 251 -8.42 -1.69 6.74
N TYR A 252 -7.48 -1.30 5.88
CA TYR A 252 -6.70 -0.08 6.03
C TYR A 252 -7.57 1.17 6.10
N ILE A 253 -8.59 1.30 5.24
CA ILE A 253 -9.49 2.46 5.25
C ILE A 253 -10.37 2.59 6.51
N GLN A 254 -10.35 1.60 7.41
CA GLN A 254 -11.04 1.68 8.71
C GLN A 254 -10.20 2.47 9.74
N LEU A 255 -8.91 2.66 9.46
CA LEU A 255 -8.05 3.59 10.20
C LEU A 255 -8.38 5.04 9.81
N PRO A 256 -7.98 6.05 10.62
CA PRO A 256 -8.09 7.47 10.26
C PRO A 256 -7.08 7.85 9.17
N VAL A 257 -7.18 7.21 8.01
CA VAL A 257 -6.19 7.27 6.92
C VAL A 257 -6.02 8.67 6.35
N GLU A 258 -6.98 9.57 6.51
CA GLU A 258 -6.84 11.00 6.20
C GLU A 258 -5.72 11.69 7.00
N LYS A 259 -5.40 11.15 8.19
CA LYS A 259 -4.32 11.60 9.08
C LYS A 259 -3.02 10.79 8.95
N ALA A 260 -3.04 9.71 8.17
CA ALA A 260 -1.90 8.83 8.01
C ALA A 260 -0.84 9.43 7.11
N ILE A 261 0.42 9.39 7.56
CA ILE A 261 1.60 9.58 6.72
C ILE A 261 2.03 8.23 6.16
N GLU A 262 2.10 8.14 4.84
CA GLU A 262 2.42 6.92 4.12
C GLU A 262 3.73 7.07 3.36
N LYS A 263 4.60 6.06 3.43
CA LYS A 263 5.82 5.95 2.63
C LYS A 263 5.90 4.58 2.00
N ILE A 264 6.11 4.53 0.69
CA ILE A 264 6.36 3.28 -0.02
C ILE A 264 7.83 3.28 -0.48
N LEU A 265 8.60 2.30 -0.02
CA LEU A 265 10.01 2.11 -0.36
C LEU A 265 10.14 0.86 -1.23
N VAL A 266 10.27 1.05 -2.54
CA VAL A 266 10.46 -0.05 -3.48
C VAL A 266 11.90 -0.54 -3.48
N TYR A 267 12.05 -1.85 -3.58
CA TYR A 267 13.33 -2.49 -3.78
C TYR A 267 13.23 -3.69 -4.72
N GLN A 268 14.37 -4.09 -5.27
CA GLN A 268 14.50 -5.29 -6.09
C GLN A 268 15.30 -6.36 -5.36
N VAL A 269 14.94 -7.61 -5.58
CA VAL A 269 15.69 -8.78 -5.12
C VAL A 269 16.13 -9.57 -6.34
N LYS A 270 17.42 -9.83 -6.47
CA LYS A 270 17.98 -10.63 -7.57
C LYS A 270 18.45 -11.98 -7.03
N GLN A 271 18.25 -13.04 -7.81
CA GLN A 271 18.87 -14.32 -7.56
C GLN A 271 20.39 -14.16 -7.50
N LYS A 272 21.04 -14.97 -6.67
CA LYS A 272 22.50 -14.98 -6.56
C LYS A 272 23.16 -15.40 -7.86
#